data_AF-A0A6H9XX58-F1
#
_entry.id   AF-A0A6H9XX58-F1
#
_cell.length_a   1.000
_cell.length_b   1.000
_cell.length_c   1.000
_cell.angle_alpha   90.00
_cell.angle_beta   90.00
_cell.angle_gamma   90.00
#
_symmetry.space_group_name_H-M   'P 1'
#
loop_
_entity.id
_entity.type
_entity.pdbx_description
1 polymer ?
#
loop_
_entity_poly.entity_id
_entity_poly.type
_entity_poly.pdbx_seq_one_letter_code
_entity_poly.pdbx_strand_id
1 'polypeptide(L)'
;MMYFTSNADIIPSKSLGGITLLEPVSKYWSSIVQCQPTREKILYEMAGYHTVIYELTDYFIEFRVNMSSGLIYRISALPGYTGKFHNNITIGMPMAEVHDMNLGFEYSDLTEDFSSPLFPGLLLEPDLDDPWPEELPHVKVERIVVFDREYINKVNGSTGLSYMPW
;
A
#
# COMPACT_ATOMS: atom_id res chain seq x y z
N MET A 1 -4.05 6.55 -22.62
CA MET A 1 -2.84 6.84 -21.84
C MET A 1 -3.29 6.94 -20.38
N MET A 2 -2.84 6.03 -19.51
CA MET A 2 -3.18 6.07 -18.08
C MET A 2 -2.15 6.92 -17.37
N TYR A 3 -2.61 7.89 -16.58
CA TYR A 3 -1.73 8.74 -15.77
C TYR A 3 -1.86 8.32 -14.32
N PHE A 4 -0.73 8.13 -13.65
CA PHE A 4 -0.70 8.02 -12.20
C PHE A 4 -1.16 9.34 -11.60
N THR A 5 -1.72 9.28 -10.38
CA THR A 5 -2.12 10.48 -9.66
C THR A 5 -1.95 10.31 -8.17
N SER A 6 -1.50 11.38 -7.52
CA SER A 6 -1.32 11.45 -6.07
C SER A 6 -2.57 11.93 -5.33
N ASN A 7 -3.71 12.12 -6.01
CA ASN A 7 -4.94 12.67 -5.41
C ASN A 7 -6.20 11.83 -5.64
N ALA A 8 -6.07 10.61 -6.17
CA ALA A 8 -7.22 9.73 -6.36
C ALA A 8 -7.69 9.11 -5.04
N ASP A 9 -8.97 8.76 -4.98
CA ASP A 9 -9.52 8.03 -3.85
C ASP A 9 -8.82 6.66 -3.68
N ILE A 10 -8.64 6.29 -2.42
CA ILE A 10 -8.07 5.01 -2.03
C ILE A 10 -9.22 4.02 -1.85
N ILE A 11 -9.23 2.95 -2.65
CA ILE A 11 -10.32 1.98 -2.68
C ILE A 11 -9.78 0.62 -2.18
N PRO A 12 -10.18 0.16 -0.97
CA PRO A 12 -9.78 -1.12 -0.41
C PRO A 12 -9.96 -2.29 -1.39
N SER A 13 -9.04 -3.24 -1.38
CA SER A 13 -9.03 -4.40 -2.28
C SER A 13 -9.14 -4.11 -3.77
N LYS A 14 -8.99 -2.85 -4.22
CA LYS A 14 -9.22 -2.51 -5.62
C LYS A 14 -8.14 -1.65 -6.25
N SER A 15 -7.93 -0.43 -5.77
CA SER A 15 -7.12 0.53 -6.52
C SER A 15 -6.62 1.71 -5.69
N LEU A 16 -5.48 2.26 -6.10
CA LEU A 16 -4.86 3.46 -5.56
C LEU A 16 -4.08 4.17 -6.67
N GLY A 17 -4.24 5.49 -6.77
CA GLY A 17 -3.37 6.33 -7.62
C GLY A 17 -3.38 6.04 -9.12
N GLY A 18 -4.49 5.50 -9.62
CA GLY A 18 -4.63 5.09 -11.02
C GLY A 18 -4.12 3.67 -11.32
N ILE A 19 -3.70 2.93 -10.28
CA ILE A 19 -3.28 1.53 -10.36
C ILE A 19 -4.38 0.64 -9.78
N THR A 20 -4.72 -0.43 -10.49
CA THR A 20 -5.69 -1.45 -10.05
C THR A 20 -4.97 -2.73 -9.66
N LEU A 21 -5.37 -3.32 -8.53
CA LEU A 21 -4.88 -4.61 -8.08
C LEU A 21 -5.23 -5.72 -9.08
N LEU A 22 -4.41 -6.76 -9.09
CA LEU A 22 -4.48 -7.92 -9.98
C LEU A 22 -4.42 -7.60 -11.47
N GLU A 23 -4.01 -6.39 -11.84
CA GLU A 23 -3.63 -6.09 -13.21
C GLU A 23 -2.14 -6.38 -13.43
N PRO A 24 -1.76 -6.78 -14.65
CA PRO A 24 -0.37 -7.01 -14.98
C PRO A 24 0.39 -5.69 -15.02
N VAL A 25 1.60 -5.65 -14.47
CA VAL A 25 2.48 -4.46 -14.48
C VAL A 25 2.75 -3.93 -15.90
N SER A 26 2.75 -4.82 -16.90
CA SER A 26 2.95 -4.46 -18.30
C SER A 26 1.91 -3.47 -18.83
N LYS A 27 0.69 -3.45 -18.26
CA LYS A 27 -0.34 -2.46 -18.60
C LYS A 27 0.11 -1.02 -18.32
N TYR A 28 0.96 -0.85 -17.31
CA TYR A 28 1.42 0.45 -16.82
C TYR A 28 2.80 0.83 -17.37
N TRP A 29 3.45 -0.05 -18.13
CA TRP A 29 4.85 0.09 -18.50
C TRP A 29 5.17 1.40 -19.23
N SER A 30 4.30 1.83 -20.15
CA SER A 30 4.47 3.11 -20.85
C SER A 30 4.49 4.31 -19.90
N SER A 31 3.62 4.31 -18.89
CA SER A 31 3.54 5.37 -17.87
C SER A 31 4.72 5.30 -16.90
N ILE A 32 5.13 4.08 -16.51
CA ILE A 32 6.34 3.85 -15.69
C ILE A 32 7.56 4.41 -16.42
N VAL A 33 7.80 4.04 -17.68
CA VAL A 33 8.96 4.53 -18.46
C VAL A 33 8.94 6.06 -18.61
N GLN A 34 7.77 6.68 -18.75
CA GLN A 34 7.66 8.13 -18.84
C GLN A 34 8.02 8.86 -17.52
N CYS A 35 7.99 8.16 -16.39
CA CYS A 35 8.48 8.68 -15.12
C CYS A 35 10.02 8.61 -15.01
N GLN A 36 10.73 8.02 -15.98
CA GLN A 36 12.19 7.78 -15.96
C GLN A 36 13.14 8.84 -16.56
N PRO A 37 12.77 10.07 -17.01
CA PRO A 37 13.72 10.90 -17.76
C PRO A 37 14.94 11.35 -16.94
N THR A 38 14.93 11.19 -15.62
CA THR A 38 16.13 11.15 -14.78
C THR A 38 16.13 9.83 -14.00
N ARG A 39 17.26 9.10 -13.99
CA ARG A 39 17.44 7.78 -13.32
C ARG A 39 17.16 7.77 -11.80
N GLU A 40 16.73 8.89 -11.24
CA GLU A 40 16.46 9.14 -9.81
C GLU A 40 14.97 9.05 -9.45
N LYS A 41 14.07 8.82 -10.42
CA LYS A 41 12.60 8.98 -10.25
C LYS A 41 11.79 7.70 -10.08
N ILE A 42 12.40 6.53 -10.32
CA ILE A 42 11.79 5.24 -10.05
C ILE A 42 12.81 4.37 -9.35
N LEU A 43 12.49 3.99 -8.13
CA LEU A 43 13.23 2.96 -7.41
C LEU A 43 12.51 1.64 -7.71
N TYR A 44 13.27 0.64 -8.12
CA TYR A 44 12.78 -0.72 -8.07
C TYR A 44 13.80 -1.60 -7.39
N GLU A 45 13.31 -2.48 -6.54
CA GLU A 45 14.13 -3.43 -5.81
C GLU A 45 13.47 -4.79 -5.76
N MET A 46 14.30 -5.82 -5.63
CA MET A 46 13.81 -7.17 -5.36
C MET A 46 13.65 -7.34 -3.86
N ALA A 47 12.41 -7.57 -3.42
CA ALA A 47 12.09 -7.89 -2.05
C ALA A 47 11.84 -9.40 -1.93
N GLY A 48 12.83 -10.14 -1.46
CA GLY A 48 12.77 -11.60 -1.41
C GLY A 48 12.76 -12.24 -2.81
N TYR A 49 12.24 -13.47 -2.91
CA TYR A 49 12.34 -14.29 -4.12
C TYR A 49 11.26 -14.04 -5.17
N HIS A 50 10.15 -13.41 -4.79
CA HIS A 50 8.94 -13.38 -5.61
C HIS A 50 8.31 -12.00 -5.76
N THR A 51 8.95 -10.95 -5.22
CA THR A 51 8.40 -9.59 -5.25
C THR A 51 9.38 -8.61 -5.85
N VAL A 52 8.87 -7.81 -6.79
CA VAL A 52 9.52 -6.57 -7.23
C VAL A 52 8.71 -5.41 -6.67
N ILE A 53 9.38 -4.49 -6.00
CA ILE A 53 8.79 -3.23 -5.52
C ILE A 53 9.10 -2.16 -6.56
N TYR A 54 8.10 -1.33 -6.86
CA TYR A 54 8.26 -0.13 -7.67
C TYR A 54 7.79 1.07 -6.85
N GLU A 55 8.62 2.10 -6.78
CA GLU A 55 8.29 3.38 -6.16
C GLU A 55 8.23 4.46 -7.23
N LEU A 56 7.08 5.14 -7.31
CA LEU A 56 6.81 6.27 -8.19
C LEU A 56 6.90 7.56 -7.35
N THR A 57 8.10 8.10 -7.20
CA THR A 57 8.37 9.20 -6.26
C THR A 57 7.57 10.47 -6.57
N ASP A 58 7.45 10.83 -7.85
CA ASP A 58 6.66 12.00 -8.30
C ASP A 58 5.15 11.88 -7.98
N TYR A 59 4.67 10.66 -7.65
CA TYR A 59 3.26 10.38 -7.37
C TYR A 59 3.01 9.89 -5.95
N PHE A 60 4.06 9.68 -5.15
CA PHE A 60 3.96 9.16 -3.79
C PHE A 60 3.23 7.81 -3.73
N ILE A 61 3.59 6.90 -4.65
CA ILE A 61 2.99 5.56 -4.74
C ILE A 61 4.09 4.50 -4.74
N GLU A 62 3.95 3.48 -3.90
CA GLU A 62 4.68 2.22 -4.01
C GLU A 62 3.72 1.14 -4.51
N PHE A 63 4.15 0.24 -5.39
CA PHE A 63 3.39 -0.98 -5.66
C PHE A 63 4.29 -2.20 -5.79
N ARG A 64 3.75 -3.36 -5.40
CA ARG A 64 4.47 -4.63 -5.39
C ARG A 64 3.91 -5.57 -6.43
N VAL A 65 4.81 -6.21 -7.17
CA VAL A 65 4.50 -7.12 -8.27
C VAL A 65 4.99 -8.50 -7.93
N ASN A 66 4.10 -9.49 -8.05
CA ASN A 66 4.48 -10.90 -7.97
C ASN A 66 5.24 -11.28 -9.25
N MET A 67 6.50 -11.70 -9.13
CA MET A 67 7.38 -12.00 -10.27
C MET A 67 6.86 -13.12 -11.17
N SER A 68 6.26 -14.16 -10.60
CA SER A 68 5.81 -15.33 -11.35
C SER A 68 4.59 -15.06 -12.22
N SER A 69 3.71 -14.15 -11.76
CA SER A 69 2.47 -13.82 -12.47
C SER A 69 2.49 -12.45 -13.15
N GLY A 70 3.40 -11.56 -12.77
CA GLY A 70 3.44 -10.16 -13.20
C GLY A 70 2.32 -9.30 -12.63
N LEU A 71 1.53 -9.81 -11.68
CA LEU A 71 0.37 -9.11 -11.12
C LEU A 71 0.76 -8.18 -9.97
N ILE A 72 0.14 -7.00 -9.96
CA ILE A 72 0.24 -6.04 -8.87
C ILE A 72 -0.69 -6.51 -7.74
N TYR A 73 -0.15 -6.81 -6.57
CA TYR A 73 -0.93 -7.39 -5.47
C TYR A 73 -1.03 -6.50 -4.23
N ARG A 74 -0.22 -5.44 -4.17
CA ARG A 74 -0.18 -4.44 -3.08
C ARG A 74 0.18 -3.08 -3.67
N ILE A 75 -0.50 -2.03 -3.23
CA ILE A 75 -0.25 -0.64 -3.61
C ILE A 75 -0.31 0.22 -2.34
N SER A 76 0.64 1.12 -2.15
CA SER A 76 0.70 2.02 -0.99
C SER A 76 0.70 3.47 -1.43
N ALA A 77 -0.08 4.30 -0.73
CA ALA A 77 0.11 5.74 -0.69
C ALA A 77 1.24 6.05 0.29
N LEU A 78 2.17 6.90 -0.13
CA LEU A 78 3.34 7.33 0.63
C LEU A 78 3.17 8.78 1.14
N PRO A 79 4.04 9.26 2.04
CA PRO A 79 4.13 10.68 2.41
C PRO A 79 4.11 11.60 1.19
N GLY A 80 3.10 12.47 1.12
CA GLY A 80 2.85 13.38 -0.01
C GLY A 80 1.63 13.00 -0.88
N TYR A 81 1.11 11.78 -0.73
CA TYR A 81 -0.17 11.40 -1.34
C TYR A 81 -1.32 12.19 -0.69
N THR A 82 -2.13 12.83 -1.52
CA THR A 82 -3.23 13.73 -1.11
C THR A 82 -4.62 13.12 -1.28
N GLY A 83 -4.70 11.97 -1.95
CA GLY A 83 -5.94 11.21 -2.07
C GLY A 83 -6.35 10.60 -0.74
N LYS A 84 -7.64 10.23 -0.63
CA LYS A 84 -8.24 9.91 0.67
C LYS A 84 -8.88 8.54 0.68
N PHE A 85 -8.84 7.89 1.83
CA PHE A 85 -9.71 6.76 2.14
C PHE A 85 -10.94 7.27 2.91
N HIS A 86 -12.12 6.75 2.56
CA HIS A 86 -13.38 7.07 3.24
C HIS A 86 -13.65 8.59 3.40
N ASN A 87 -13.35 9.36 2.34
CA ASN A 87 -13.45 10.83 2.24
C ASN A 87 -12.57 11.65 3.21
N ASN A 88 -12.03 11.05 4.27
CA ASN A 88 -11.43 11.78 5.38
C ASN A 88 -10.01 11.30 5.73
N ILE A 89 -9.75 9.99 5.70
CA ILE A 89 -8.46 9.43 6.14
C ILE A 89 -7.39 9.73 5.10
N THR A 90 -6.32 10.39 5.54
CA THR A 90 -5.19 10.85 4.71
C THR A 90 -3.87 10.46 5.35
N ILE A 91 -2.81 10.48 4.56
CA ILE A 91 -1.44 10.42 5.09
C ILE A 91 -1.21 11.59 6.06
N GLY A 92 -0.51 11.33 7.16
CA GLY A 92 -0.22 12.25 8.25
C GLY A 92 -1.36 12.47 9.26
N MET A 93 -2.52 11.83 9.06
CA MET A 93 -3.63 11.91 10.03
C MET A 93 -3.23 11.20 11.33
N PRO A 94 -3.44 11.83 12.52
CA PRO A 94 -3.23 11.15 13.79
C PRO A 94 -4.13 9.92 13.93
N MET A 95 -3.59 8.80 14.40
CA MET A 95 -4.39 7.59 14.59
C MET A 95 -5.50 7.76 15.62
N ALA A 96 -5.32 8.64 16.62
CA ALA A 96 -6.40 9.04 17.53
C ALA A 96 -7.64 9.58 16.78
N GLU A 97 -7.45 10.42 15.76
CA GLU A 97 -8.55 10.94 14.95
C GLU A 97 -9.21 9.83 14.11
N VAL A 98 -8.42 8.88 13.60
CA VAL A 98 -8.94 7.71 12.88
C VAL A 98 -9.79 6.84 13.80
N HIS A 99 -9.35 6.61 15.04
CA HIS A 99 -10.11 5.85 16.03
C HIS A 99 -11.42 6.55 16.42
N ASP A 100 -11.45 7.88 16.52
CA ASP A 100 -12.67 8.66 16.79
C ASP A 100 -13.73 8.50 15.69
N MET A 101 -13.34 8.13 14.46
CA MET A 101 -14.29 7.80 13.38
C MET A 101 -15.02 6.47 13.61
N ASN A 102 -14.60 5.66 14.60
CA ASN A 102 -15.19 4.37 14.96
C ASN A 102 -15.31 3.39 13.77
N LEU A 103 -14.25 3.34 12.96
CA LEU A 103 -14.15 2.52 11.74
C LEU A 103 -13.56 1.12 11.99
N GLY A 104 -13.41 0.73 13.26
CA GLY A 104 -12.96 -0.60 13.67
C GLY A 104 -11.49 -0.91 13.37
N PHE A 105 -10.64 0.11 13.26
CA PHE A 105 -9.19 -0.08 13.14
C PHE A 105 -8.60 -0.49 14.49
N GLU A 106 -7.83 -1.57 14.49
CA GLU A 106 -7.11 -2.10 15.65
C GLU A 106 -5.64 -2.32 15.27
N TYR A 107 -4.73 -2.01 16.18
CA TYR A 107 -3.31 -2.24 16.01
C TYR A 107 -2.97 -3.72 16.19
N SER A 108 -2.04 -4.22 15.39
CA SER A 108 -1.54 -5.59 15.44
C SER A 108 -0.03 -5.59 15.70
N ASP A 109 0.38 -5.99 16.91
CA ASP A 109 1.81 -6.13 17.27
C ASP A 109 2.56 -7.12 16.38
N LEU A 110 1.86 -8.05 15.71
CA LEU A 110 2.48 -9.05 14.84
C LEU A 110 2.83 -8.49 13.46
N THR A 111 2.02 -7.56 12.96
CA THR A 111 2.15 -7.02 11.60
C THR A 111 2.50 -5.54 11.56
N GLU A 112 2.55 -4.90 12.74
CA GLU A 112 2.91 -3.50 12.97
C GLU A 112 2.04 -2.52 12.16
N ASP A 113 0.77 -2.87 11.98
CA ASP A 113 -0.21 -2.09 11.23
C ASP A 113 -1.55 -1.97 11.97
N PHE A 114 -2.35 -1.00 11.53
CA PHE A 114 -3.76 -0.91 11.88
C PHE A 114 -4.61 -1.51 10.76
N SER A 115 -5.44 -2.49 11.13
CA SER A 115 -6.37 -3.14 10.20
C SER A 115 -7.80 -3.09 10.74
N SER A 116 -8.77 -3.15 9.83
CA SER A 116 -10.19 -3.18 10.20
C SER A 116 -10.91 -4.33 9.49
N PRO A 117 -11.73 -5.13 10.21
CA PRO A 117 -12.55 -6.16 9.57
C PRO A 117 -13.62 -5.56 8.64
N LEU A 118 -13.95 -4.26 8.79
CA LEU A 118 -14.90 -3.57 7.91
C LEU A 118 -14.30 -3.25 6.54
N PHE A 119 -12.96 -3.18 6.45
CA PHE A 119 -12.24 -2.80 5.23
C PHE A 119 -11.17 -3.84 4.92
N PRO A 120 -11.55 -5.08 4.54
CA PRO A 120 -10.58 -6.07 4.11
C PRO A 120 -9.74 -5.52 2.94
N GLY A 121 -8.46 -5.86 2.91
CA GLY A 121 -7.55 -5.39 1.86
C GLY A 121 -7.15 -3.92 1.99
N LEU A 122 -7.23 -3.36 3.21
CA LEU A 122 -6.69 -2.05 3.59
C LEU A 122 -5.90 -2.17 4.90
N LEU A 123 -4.73 -1.54 4.97
CA LEU A 123 -3.94 -1.34 6.21
C LEU A 123 -3.52 0.12 6.32
N LEU A 124 -3.34 0.59 7.56
CA LEU A 124 -2.68 1.85 7.86
C LEU A 124 -1.37 1.52 8.60
N GLU A 125 -0.23 1.89 8.02
CA GLU A 125 1.07 1.71 8.67
C GLU A 125 1.42 3.00 9.44
N PRO A 126 1.85 2.91 10.71
CA PRO A 126 2.20 4.07 11.52
C PRO A 126 3.51 4.75 11.07
N ASP A 127 3.71 6.00 11.49
CA ASP A 127 4.96 6.77 11.31
C ASP A 127 6.05 6.44 12.33
N LEU A 128 5.81 5.43 13.17
CA LEU A 128 6.74 4.94 14.17
C LEU A 128 6.80 3.42 14.07
N ASP A 129 8.02 2.89 13.95
CA ASP A 129 8.29 1.44 13.96
C ASP A 129 8.22 0.92 15.41
N ASP A 130 7.58 -0.24 15.61
CA ASP A 130 7.41 -0.91 16.92
C ASP A 130 7.00 0.04 18.09
N PRO A 131 5.89 0.80 17.94
CA PRO A 131 5.43 1.75 18.94
C PRO A 131 5.04 1.06 20.25
N TRP A 132 5.46 1.64 21.38
CA TRP A 132 4.97 1.22 22.69
C TRP A 132 3.45 1.52 22.83
N PRO A 133 2.72 0.80 23.70
CA PRO A 133 1.28 1.04 23.90
C PRO A 133 0.91 2.49 24.23
N GLU A 134 1.76 3.20 24.97
CA GLU A 134 1.61 4.62 25.30
C GLU A 134 1.88 5.57 24.12
N GLU A 135 2.56 5.11 23.06
CA GLU A 135 2.86 5.88 21.86
C GLU A 135 1.78 5.73 20.77
N LEU A 136 1.03 4.62 20.77
CA LEU A 136 -0.06 4.36 19.82
C LEU A 136 -1.08 5.51 19.70
N PRO A 137 -1.47 6.24 20.76
CA PRO A 137 -2.35 7.40 20.61
C PRO A 137 -1.73 8.60 19.87
N HIS A 138 -0.40 8.60 19.68
CA HIS A 138 0.38 9.71 19.13
C HIS A 138 0.94 9.44 17.74
N VAL A 139 0.94 8.19 17.27
CA VAL A 139 1.35 7.86 15.90
C VAL A 139 0.37 8.43 14.87
N LYS A 140 0.85 8.60 13.66
CA LYS A 140 0.10 9.06 12.50
C LYS A 140 0.12 8.00 11.41
N VAL A 141 -0.80 8.13 10.48
CA VAL A 141 -0.81 7.33 9.25
C VAL A 141 0.37 7.72 8.37
N GLU A 142 1.38 6.87 8.26
CA GLU A 142 2.53 7.07 7.36
C GLU A 142 2.23 6.52 5.96
N ARG A 143 1.59 5.35 5.90
CA ARG A 143 1.19 4.71 4.65
C ARG A 143 -0.24 4.22 4.73
N ILE A 144 -0.94 4.32 3.59
CA ILE A 144 -2.23 3.67 3.40
C ILE A 144 -2.05 2.62 2.32
N VAL A 145 -2.26 1.36 2.67
CA VAL A 145 -1.96 0.21 1.84
C VAL A 145 -3.25 -0.44 1.37
N VAL A 146 -3.40 -0.66 0.07
CA VAL A 146 -4.46 -1.50 -0.50
C VAL A 146 -3.84 -2.77 -1.08
N PHE A 147 -4.47 -3.91 -0.80
CA PHE A 147 -3.96 -5.21 -1.22
C PHE A 147 -5.07 -6.23 -1.46
N ASP A 148 -4.73 -7.26 -2.24
CA ASP A 148 -5.64 -8.37 -2.50
C ASP A 148 -5.37 -9.54 -1.54
N ARG A 149 -6.20 -9.65 -0.51
CA ARG A 149 -6.04 -10.66 0.56
C ARG A 149 -6.18 -12.09 0.03
N GLU A 150 -7.11 -12.33 -0.89
CA GLU A 150 -7.35 -13.68 -1.43
C GLU A 150 -6.15 -14.16 -2.26
N TYR A 151 -5.60 -13.26 -3.08
CA TYR A 151 -4.42 -13.52 -3.86
C TYR A 151 -3.20 -13.82 -2.98
N ILE A 152 -2.94 -12.98 -1.96
CA ILE A 152 -1.82 -13.20 -1.03
C ILE A 152 -1.99 -14.55 -0.31
N ASN A 153 -3.17 -14.84 0.22
CA ASN A 153 -3.46 -16.11 0.89
C ASN A 153 -3.27 -17.31 -0.04
N LYS A 154 -3.74 -17.21 -1.28
CA LYS A 154 -3.58 -18.27 -2.29
C LYS A 154 -2.12 -18.52 -2.60
N VAL A 155 -1.33 -17.46 -2.82
CA VAL A 155 0.10 -17.58 -3.11
C VAL A 155 0.83 -18.19 -1.92
N ASN A 156 0.65 -17.64 -0.71
CA ASN A 156 1.29 -18.13 0.51
C ASN A 156 0.88 -19.58 0.86
N GLY A 157 -0.38 -19.95 0.63
CA GLY A 157 -0.88 -21.32 0.85
C GLY A 157 -0.37 -22.32 -0.19
N SER A 158 -0.08 -21.87 -1.41
CA SER A 158 0.44 -22.73 -2.49
C SER A 158 1.95 -22.98 -2.42
N THR A 159 2.71 -22.12 -1.74
CA THR A 159 4.19 -22.21 -1.67
C THR A 159 4.69 -23.02 -0.47
N GLY A 160 3.84 -23.38 0.49
CA GLY A 160 4.25 -24.08 1.73
C GLY A 160 5.25 -23.31 2.60
N LEU A 161 5.54 -22.06 2.24
CA LEU A 161 6.50 -21.15 2.83
C LEU A 161 5.94 -19.72 2.68
N SER A 162 5.76 -19.02 3.79
CA SER A 162 5.27 -17.63 3.84
C SER A 162 6.35 -16.67 3.34
N TYR A 163 6.16 -16.06 2.16
CA TYR A 163 7.16 -15.11 1.63
C TYR A 163 6.59 -13.85 1.00
N MET A 164 5.28 -13.65 0.94
CA MET A 164 4.71 -12.34 0.61
C MET A 164 4.34 -11.62 1.90
N PRO A 165 5.14 -10.63 2.36
CA PRO A 165 4.74 -9.76 3.44
C PRO A 165 3.50 -8.95 3.05
N TRP A 166 2.71 -8.58 4.05
CA TRP A 166 1.55 -7.71 3.90
C TRP A 166 1.91 -6.36 3.26
#